data_AF-A0A0K0VEX8-F1
#
_entry.id   AF-A0A0K0VEX8-F1
#
_cell.length_a   1.000
_cell.length_b   1.000
_cell.length_c   1.000
_cell.angle_alpha   90.00
_cell.angle_beta   90.00
_cell.angle_gamma   90.00
#
_symmetry.space_group_name_H-M   'P 1'
#
loop_
_entity.id
_entity.type
_entity.pdbx_description
1 polymer ?
#
loop_
_entity_poly.entity_id
_entity_poly.type
_entity_poly.pdbx_seq_one_letter_code
_entity_poly.pdbx_strand_id
1 'polypeptide(L)'
;FDRVLKTDTTKTVDDMAAAPTKATQATSDVATTASIAASRNNVAYGKHIHDAEWATNSAYLALNIWDRFDVFCTLGASSGYFKAGSDAFSVVGLFGLNSATVNPGSLPNVFLTQGVVELYTD
;
A
#
# COMPACT_ATOMS: atom_id res chain seq x y z
N PHE A 1 16.10 18.03 -9.79
CA PHE A 1 16.25 17.96 -8.33
C PHE A 1 16.01 16.53 -7.92
N ASP A 2 16.98 15.88 -7.31
CA ASP A 2 16.75 14.59 -6.66
C ASP A 2 16.17 14.89 -5.28
N ARG A 3 14.90 14.51 -5.06
CA ARG A 3 14.20 14.71 -3.79
C ARG A 3 13.60 13.40 -3.34
N VAL A 4 13.75 13.13 -2.05
CA VAL A 4 13.32 11.89 -1.42
C VAL A 4 12.06 12.19 -0.61
N LEU A 5 10.94 11.55 -0.97
CA LEU A 5 9.69 11.71 -0.23
C LEU A 5 9.62 10.67 0.89
N LYS A 6 9.45 11.16 2.13
CA LYS A 6 9.29 10.29 3.29
C LYS A 6 7.86 9.79 3.39
N THR A 7 7.71 8.51 3.69
CA THR A 7 6.40 7.95 4.04
C THR A 7 6.15 8.22 5.53
N ASP A 8 5.01 8.83 5.83
CA ASP A 8 4.54 8.96 7.22
C ASP A 8 3.48 7.90 7.47
N THR A 9 3.93 6.72 7.92
CA THR A 9 3.06 5.60 8.28
C THR A 9 3.30 5.18 9.72
N THR A 10 2.35 4.47 10.33
CA THR A 10 2.54 3.90 11.66
C THR A 10 3.63 2.82 11.66
N LYS A 11 4.30 2.62 12.81
CA LYS A 11 5.32 1.56 12.99
C LYS A 11 4.76 0.16 12.80
N THR A 12 3.54 -0.04 13.27
CA THR A 12 2.83 -1.31 13.20
C THR A 12 1.46 -1.11 12.58
N VAL A 13 0.92 -2.20 12.02
CA VAL A 13 -0.47 -2.32 11.61
C VAL A 13 -1.10 -3.37 12.52
N ASP A 14 -2.10 -2.97 13.30
CA ASP A 14 -2.68 -3.82 14.35
C ASP A 14 -3.87 -4.64 13.85
N ASP A 15 -4.51 -4.24 12.74
CA ASP A 15 -5.69 -4.88 12.14
C ASP A 15 -5.34 -5.90 11.02
N MET A 16 -4.20 -6.57 11.14
CA MET A 16 -3.79 -7.64 10.22
C MET A 16 -3.86 -9.00 10.90
N ALA A 17 -4.10 -10.06 10.14
CA ALA A 17 -3.86 -11.41 10.61
C ALA A 17 -2.36 -11.77 10.53
N ALA A 18 -1.99 -12.83 11.25
CA ALA A 18 -0.64 -13.40 11.20
C ALA A 18 -0.23 -13.79 9.76
N ALA A 19 1.06 -13.70 9.46
CA ALA A 19 1.59 -14.06 8.14
C ALA A 19 1.32 -15.54 7.81
N PRO A 20 1.02 -15.88 6.55
CA PRO A 20 1.08 -17.26 6.09
C PRO A 20 2.48 -17.84 6.36
N THR A 21 2.53 -19.03 6.98
CA THR A 21 3.79 -19.74 7.28
C THR A 21 4.08 -20.89 6.33
N LYS A 22 3.12 -21.23 5.46
CA LYS A 22 3.21 -22.35 4.51
C LYS A 22 3.28 -21.80 3.08
N ALA A 23 4.11 -22.42 2.25
CA ALA A 23 4.25 -22.08 0.83
C ALA A 23 3.10 -22.62 -0.05
N THR A 24 2.42 -23.68 0.40
CA THR A 24 1.34 -24.34 -0.34
C THR A 24 0.13 -24.55 0.57
N GLN A 25 -1.04 -24.11 0.11
CA GLN A 25 -2.30 -24.24 0.85
C GLN A 25 -2.92 -25.63 0.60
N ALA A 26 -2.39 -26.66 1.27
CA ALA A 26 -3.06 -27.96 1.30
C ALA A 26 -4.30 -27.88 2.22
N THR A 27 -5.35 -28.60 1.81
CA THR A 27 -6.79 -28.48 2.13
C THR A 27 -7.25 -28.44 3.60
N SER A 28 -6.38 -28.32 4.61
CA SER A 28 -6.78 -28.38 6.03
C SER A 28 -6.05 -27.45 7.01
N ASP A 29 -4.94 -26.79 6.63
CA ASP A 29 -4.21 -25.82 7.48
C ASP A 29 -4.54 -24.36 7.15
N VAL A 30 -5.78 -24.14 6.72
CA VAL A 30 -6.26 -22.91 6.11
C VAL A 30 -6.34 -21.83 7.17
N ALA A 31 -5.33 -20.94 7.24
CA ALA A 31 -5.37 -19.59 7.83
C ALA A 31 -6.52 -19.35 8.82
N THR A 32 -6.67 -20.20 9.84
CA THR A 32 -7.78 -20.14 10.81
C THR A 32 -7.67 -18.90 11.69
N THR A 33 -6.56 -18.18 11.55
CA THR A 33 -6.21 -16.92 12.18
C THR A 33 -6.49 -15.71 11.31
N ALA A 34 -7.05 -15.86 10.10
CA ALA A 34 -7.42 -14.71 9.25
C ALA A 34 -8.48 -13.81 9.92
N SER A 35 -9.19 -14.29 10.96
CA SER A 35 -10.11 -13.50 11.77
C SER A 35 -9.53 -13.00 13.09
N ILE A 36 -8.25 -13.27 13.36
CA ILE A 36 -7.56 -12.90 14.60
C ILE A 36 -6.51 -11.86 14.28
N ALA A 37 -6.69 -10.67 14.84
CA ALA A 37 -5.74 -9.58 14.73
C ALA A 37 -4.40 -9.94 15.40
N ALA A 38 -3.32 -9.57 14.75
CA ALA A 38 -1.95 -9.68 15.19
C ALA A 38 -1.20 -8.43 14.74
N SER A 39 -0.55 -7.74 15.68
CA SER A 39 0.26 -6.57 15.35
C SER A 39 1.44 -6.95 14.44
N ARG A 40 1.62 -6.20 13.35
CA ARG A 40 2.66 -6.46 12.36
C ARG A 40 3.48 -5.21 12.09
N ASN A 41 4.80 -5.36 11.99
CA ASN A 41 5.66 -4.27 11.53
C ASN A 41 5.20 -3.80 10.15
N ASN A 42 4.96 -2.51 10.02
CA ASN A 42 4.56 -1.90 8.77
C ASN A 42 5.78 -1.84 7.84
N VAL A 43 5.68 -2.45 6.67
CA VAL A 43 6.78 -2.53 5.70
C VAL A 43 7.19 -1.17 5.14
N ALA A 44 6.24 -0.21 5.12
CA ALA A 44 6.47 1.15 4.64
C ALA A 44 7.05 2.07 5.72
N TYR A 45 7.14 1.63 6.98
CA TYR A 45 7.63 2.47 8.07
C TYR A 45 9.11 2.84 7.87
N GLY A 46 9.40 4.13 7.84
CA GLY A 46 10.76 4.65 7.63
C GLY A 46 11.31 4.38 6.23
N LYS A 47 10.44 4.00 5.28
CA LYS A 47 10.78 3.90 3.87
C LYS A 47 10.60 5.24 3.19
N HIS A 48 11.20 5.37 2.02
CA HIS A 48 11.05 6.55 1.20
C HIS A 48 10.61 6.15 -0.20
N ILE A 49 9.83 7.01 -0.83
CA ILE A 49 9.45 6.87 -2.22
C ILE A 49 10.66 7.34 -3.06
N HIS A 50 11.31 6.40 -3.73
CA HIS A 50 12.40 6.61 -4.68
C HIS A 50 11.94 6.21 -6.09
N ASP A 51 12.55 6.82 -7.11
CA ASP A 51 12.30 6.53 -8.53
C ASP A 51 10.80 6.54 -8.91
N ALA A 52 10.04 7.42 -8.25
CA ALA A 52 8.63 7.58 -8.51
C ALA A 52 8.38 8.51 -9.68
N GLU A 53 7.37 8.19 -10.46
CA GLU A 53 6.95 8.95 -11.62
C GLU A 53 5.57 9.57 -11.38
N TRP A 54 5.40 10.81 -11.81
CA TRP A 54 4.11 11.46 -11.84
C TRP A 54 3.92 12.23 -13.14
N ALA A 55 2.87 11.86 -13.89
CA ALA A 55 2.31 12.69 -14.95
C ALA A 55 0.94 13.25 -14.55
N THR A 56 0.72 14.54 -14.79
CA THR A 56 -0.59 15.18 -14.62
C THR A 56 -0.83 16.22 -15.71
N ASN A 57 -2.08 16.42 -16.11
CA ASN A 57 -2.49 17.57 -16.93
C ASN A 57 -2.78 18.84 -16.09
N SER A 58 -2.56 18.79 -14.78
CA SER A 58 -2.72 19.92 -13.87
C SER A 58 -1.79 21.09 -14.20
N ALA A 59 -2.29 22.30 -14.00
CA ALA A 59 -1.55 23.52 -14.30
C ALA A 59 -0.33 23.75 -13.38
N TYR A 60 -0.31 23.16 -12.17
CA TYR A 60 0.77 23.39 -11.21
C TYR A 60 0.92 22.28 -10.15
N LEU A 61 2.17 21.86 -9.91
CA LEU A 61 2.60 21.04 -8.77
C LEU A 61 3.40 21.91 -7.80
N ALA A 62 2.88 22.10 -6.59
CA ALA A 62 3.57 22.85 -5.54
C ALA A 62 4.31 21.89 -4.61
N LEU A 63 5.63 22.05 -4.47
CA LEU A 63 6.40 21.36 -3.43
C LEU A 63 6.58 22.32 -2.26
N ASN A 64 5.95 22.01 -1.13
CA ASN A 64 6.17 22.78 0.09
C ASN A 64 7.36 22.23 0.89
N ILE A 65 7.89 23.04 1.80
CA ILE A 65 9.11 22.75 2.59
C ILE A 65 8.95 21.59 3.59
N TRP A 66 7.76 20.99 3.67
CA TRP A 66 7.42 19.92 4.61
C TRP A 66 7.37 18.54 3.94
N ASP A 67 8.06 18.35 2.81
CA ASP A 67 8.04 17.12 2.01
C ASP A 67 6.62 16.67 1.60
N ARG A 68 5.69 17.62 1.52
CA ARG A 68 4.35 17.43 0.96
C ARG A 68 4.27 18.13 -0.39
N PHE A 69 3.63 17.49 -1.35
CA PHE A 69 3.22 18.15 -2.57
C PHE A 69 1.72 18.43 -2.53
N ASP A 70 1.34 19.56 -3.11
CA ASP A 70 -0.05 19.91 -3.36
C ASP A 70 -0.25 19.98 -4.88
N VAL A 71 -1.30 19.35 -5.38
CA VAL A 71 -1.67 19.35 -6.80
C VAL A 71 -2.82 20.32 -6.97
N PHE A 72 -2.60 21.35 -7.79
CA PHE A 72 -3.64 22.32 -8.07
C PHE A 72 -4.16 22.10 -9.49
N CYS A 73 -5.36 21.55 -9.56
CA CYS A 73 -6.09 21.37 -10.79
C CYS A 73 -6.92 22.63 -11.07
N THR A 74 -6.67 23.32 -12.17
CA THR A 74 -7.62 24.31 -12.69
C THR A 74 -8.84 23.57 -13.24
N LEU A 75 -10.03 24.13 -13.06
CA LEU A 75 -11.33 23.54 -13.42
C LEU A 75 -11.28 22.79 -14.78
N GLY A 76 -11.35 21.46 -14.75
CA GLY A 76 -11.37 20.59 -15.94
C GLY A 76 -10.07 19.87 -16.31
N ALA A 77 -8.97 20.02 -15.57
CA ALA A 77 -7.71 19.31 -15.79
C ALA A 77 -7.16 18.69 -14.49
N SER A 78 -7.58 17.46 -14.19
CA SER A 78 -7.14 16.70 -13.00
C SER A 78 -6.81 15.23 -13.28
N SER A 79 -6.57 14.87 -14.55
CA SER A 79 -6.17 13.51 -14.87
C SER A 79 -4.66 13.34 -14.80
N GLY A 80 -4.24 12.32 -14.07
CA GLY A 80 -2.84 12.01 -13.86
C GLY A 80 -2.64 10.62 -13.31
N TYR A 81 -1.39 10.17 -13.30
CA TYR A 81 -1.02 8.96 -12.59
C TYR A 81 0.21 9.20 -11.74
N PHE A 82 0.24 8.53 -10.59
CA PHE A 82 1.39 8.45 -9.71
C PHE A 82 1.84 6.98 -9.63
N LYS A 83 3.13 6.74 -9.86
CA LYS A 83 3.73 5.41 -9.92
C LYS A 83 4.92 5.32 -8.98
N ALA A 84 4.95 4.30 -8.12
CA ALA A 84 6.07 4.07 -7.21
C ALA A 84 6.14 2.61 -6.72
N GLY A 85 7.32 2.17 -6.25
CA GLY A 85 7.52 0.84 -5.69
C GLY A 85 6.60 0.57 -4.49
N SER A 86 6.00 -0.62 -4.43
CA SER A 86 4.97 -0.94 -3.44
C SER A 86 5.50 -1.12 -2.01
N ASP A 87 6.81 -1.21 -1.83
CA ASP A 87 7.48 -1.28 -0.53
C ASP A 87 7.47 0.06 0.24
N ALA A 88 7.27 1.18 -0.47
CA ALA A 88 7.01 2.48 0.14
C ALA A 88 5.51 2.69 0.48
N PHE A 89 4.64 1.71 0.22
CA PHE A 89 3.21 1.76 0.52
C PHE A 89 2.83 0.66 1.49
N SER A 90 1.91 0.95 2.40
CA SER A 90 1.31 -0.07 3.27
C SER A 90 0.21 -0.83 2.52
N VAL A 91 0.55 -1.44 1.37
CA VAL A 91 -0.41 -2.24 0.59
C VAL A 91 -0.54 -3.61 1.22
N VAL A 92 -1.74 -3.91 1.70
CA VAL A 92 -2.07 -5.15 2.38
C VAL A 92 -3.04 -5.98 1.54
N GLY A 93 -2.91 -7.29 1.64
CA GLY A 93 -3.77 -8.24 0.94
C GLY A 93 -4.13 -9.42 1.82
N LEU A 94 -5.16 -10.15 1.40
CA LEU A 94 -5.54 -11.42 1.98
C LEU A 94 -5.19 -12.53 1.00
N PHE A 95 -4.31 -13.44 1.42
CA PHE A 95 -3.81 -14.52 0.60
C PHE A 95 -4.01 -15.88 1.26
N GLY A 96 -4.27 -16.90 0.44
CA GLY A 96 -4.29 -18.29 0.88
C GLY A 96 -5.55 -18.76 1.61
N LEU A 97 -6.73 -18.17 1.34
CA LEU A 97 -7.98 -18.73 1.83
C LEU A 97 -8.38 -19.98 1.02
N ASN A 98 -8.77 -21.06 1.70
CA ASN A 98 -9.42 -22.22 1.10
C ASN A 98 -10.93 -22.09 1.32
N SER A 99 -11.51 -21.07 0.71
CA SER A 99 -12.94 -20.81 0.73
C SER A 99 -13.31 -20.22 -0.63
N ALA A 100 -14.49 -20.57 -1.13
CA ALA A 100 -15.05 -19.96 -2.33
C ALA A 100 -15.42 -18.49 -2.12
N THR A 101 -15.52 -18.05 -0.86
CA THR A 101 -15.90 -16.69 -0.48
C THR A 101 -15.00 -16.16 0.64
N VAL A 102 -14.77 -14.84 0.62
CA VAL A 102 -14.09 -14.13 1.71
C VAL A 102 -15.12 -13.82 2.79
N ASN A 103 -14.90 -14.31 4.02
CA ASN A 103 -15.77 -13.98 5.14
C ASN A 103 -15.59 -12.50 5.52
N PRO A 104 -16.66 -11.73 5.81
CA PRO A 104 -16.57 -10.34 6.26
C PRO A 104 -15.59 -10.07 7.42
N GLY A 105 -15.36 -11.04 8.31
CA GLY A 105 -14.39 -10.91 9.41
C GLY A 105 -12.95 -11.25 9.04
N SER A 106 -12.63 -11.45 7.75
CA SER A 106 -11.29 -11.81 7.31
C SER A 106 -10.40 -10.57 7.21
N LEU A 107 -9.32 -10.57 7.98
CA LEU A 107 -8.29 -9.55 8.02
C LEU A 107 -7.17 -9.88 7.00
N PRO A 108 -6.54 -8.87 6.39
CA PRO A 108 -5.40 -9.08 5.50
C PRO A 108 -4.22 -9.70 6.25
N ASN A 109 -3.45 -10.56 5.57
CA ASN A 109 -2.37 -11.35 6.17
C ASN A 109 -1.01 -11.22 5.47
N VAL A 110 -0.94 -10.45 4.38
CA VAL A 110 0.28 -10.21 3.62
C VAL A 110 0.47 -8.72 3.31
N PHE A 111 1.74 -8.30 3.24
CA PHE A 111 2.13 -7.03 2.63
C PHE A 111 2.62 -7.29 1.20
N LEU A 112 2.22 -6.45 0.26
CA LEU A 112 2.63 -6.54 -1.14
C LEU A 112 3.86 -5.66 -1.37
N THR A 113 5.06 -6.22 -1.26
CA THR A 113 6.34 -5.47 -1.30
C THR A 113 7.13 -5.61 -2.60
N GLN A 114 6.71 -6.49 -3.51
CA GLN A 114 7.38 -6.75 -4.79
C GLN A 114 6.48 -6.37 -5.97
N GLY A 115 6.00 -5.13 -5.96
CA GLY A 115 5.14 -4.62 -7.00
C GLY A 115 5.36 -3.14 -7.24
N VAL A 116 4.54 -2.60 -8.14
CA VAL A 116 4.45 -1.18 -8.40
C VAL A 116 3.03 -0.74 -8.14
N VAL A 117 2.88 0.32 -7.35
CA VAL A 117 1.60 0.99 -7.13
C VAL A 117 1.43 2.04 -8.21
N GLU A 118 0.31 1.97 -8.93
CA GLU A 118 -0.13 2.98 -9.89
C GLU A 118 -1.48 3.52 -9.44
N LEU A 119 -1.52 4.82 -9.14
CA LEU A 119 -2.71 5.54 -8.70
C LEU A 119 -3.13 6.50 -9.81
N TYR A 120 -4.33 6.30 -10.34
CA TYR A 120 -4.92 7.17 -11.37
C TYR A 120 -5.91 8.13 -10.71
N THR A 121 -5.79 9.42 -11.03
CA THR A 121 -6.79 10.42 -10.68
C THR A 121 -7.64 10.73 -11.91
N ASP A 122 -8.95 10.71 -11.76
CA ASP A 122 -9.94 11.22 -12.74
C ASP A 122 -10.59 12.46 -12.14
#